data_AF-A0A497QWS2-F1
#
_entry.id   AF-A0A497QWS2-F1
#
_cell.length_a   1.000
_cell.length_b   1.000
_cell.length_c   1.000
_cell.angle_alpha   90.00
_cell.angle_beta   90.00
_cell.angle_gamma   90.00
#
_symmetry.space_group_name_H-M   'P 1'
#
loop_
_entity.id
_entity.type
_entity.pdbx_description
1 polymer ?
#
loop_
_entity_poly.entity_id
_entity_poly.type
_entity_poly.pdbx_seq_one_letter_code
_entity_poly.pdbx_strand_id
1 'polypeptide(L)'
;MGSGFYFGRTSLARLGTCHPRIRYWLREAIKTSPLDLGIVCGYRDVNEQMTAYANGKSDARYGESPHNFIWGDRACSLAVDVLPYDAETQNYDESEKAVKELYDHLMFTADRVGLRVSWGGDFKNLKDIPHWEIII
;
A
#
# COMPACT_ATOMS: atom_id res chain seq x y z
N MET A 1 -8.53 3.08 -27.32
CA MET A 1 -9.20 3.45 -26.06
C MET A 1 -8.26 3.06 -24.93
N GLY A 2 -7.40 3.99 -24.50
CA GLY A 2 -6.46 3.73 -23.42
C GLY A 2 -7.05 4.27 -22.13
N SER A 3 -7.88 3.49 -21.45
CA SER A 3 -8.46 3.86 -20.16
C SER A 3 -7.84 2.98 -19.09
N GLY A 4 -6.71 3.44 -18.56
CA GLY A 4 -6.15 2.96 -17.29
C GLY A 4 -6.32 4.04 -16.23
N PHE A 5 -6.41 3.65 -14.98
CA PHE A 5 -6.46 4.58 -13.86
C PHE A 5 -5.10 5.27 -13.63
N TYR A 6 -5.08 6.35 -12.85
CA TYR A 6 -3.87 7.07 -12.51
C TYR A 6 -3.93 7.59 -11.07
N PHE A 7 -2.78 7.54 -10.39
CA PHE A 7 -2.72 8.05 -9.03
C PHE A 7 -2.84 9.58 -9.01
N GLY A 8 -3.74 10.08 -8.17
CA GLY A 8 -3.82 11.51 -7.87
C GLY A 8 -2.61 12.02 -7.09
N ARG A 9 -2.55 13.35 -6.90
CA ARG A 9 -1.42 14.04 -6.25
C ARG A 9 -1.10 13.48 -4.86
N THR A 10 -2.11 13.26 -4.03
CA THR A 10 -1.94 12.73 -2.66
C THR A 10 -1.35 11.32 -2.67
N SER A 11 -1.90 10.44 -3.51
CA SER A 11 -1.40 9.08 -3.64
C SER A 11 0.02 9.03 -4.21
N LEU A 12 0.35 9.88 -5.17
CA LEU A 12 1.73 10.02 -5.68
C LEU A 12 2.71 10.52 -4.62
N ALA A 13 2.31 11.45 -3.76
CA ALA A 13 3.15 11.93 -2.66
C ALA A 13 3.44 10.81 -1.65
N ARG A 14 2.42 10.07 -1.23
CA ARG A 14 2.56 8.91 -0.32
C ARG A 14 3.41 7.81 -0.94
N LEU A 15 3.10 7.41 -2.17
CA LEU A 15 3.89 6.42 -2.92
C LEU A 15 5.36 6.86 -3.08
N GLY A 16 5.61 8.17 -3.23
CA GLY A 16 6.95 8.74 -3.34
C GLY A 16 7.89 8.36 -2.19
N THR A 17 7.34 8.14 -1.00
CA THR A 17 8.07 7.77 0.23
C THR A 17 8.40 6.28 0.35
N CYS A 18 7.84 5.44 -0.52
CA CYS A 18 8.06 4.00 -0.50
C CYS A 18 9.34 3.60 -1.24
N HIS A 19 9.81 2.38 -0.95
CA HIS A 19 10.92 1.74 -1.62
C HIS A 19 10.75 1.77 -3.16
N PRO A 20 11.82 2.02 -3.96
CA PRO A 20 11.71 2.18 -5.41
C PRO A 20 10.98 1.04 -6.12
N ARG A 21 11.13 -0.20 -5.65
CA ARG A 21 10.44 -1.37 -6.22
C ARG A 21 8.92 -1.34 -5.99
N ILE A 22 8.45 -0.87 -4.82
CA ILE A 22 7.01 -0.68 -4.56
C ILE A 22 6.46 0.40 -5.50
N ARG A 23 7.19 1.51 -5.67
CA ARG A 23 6.80 2.59 -6.57
C ARG A 23 6.68 2.13 -8.01
N TYR A 24 7.63 1.31 -8.47
CA TYR A 24 7.57 0.72 -9.80
C TYR A 24 6.38 -0.23 -9.93
N TRP A 25 6.25 -1.18 -9.00
CA TRP A 25 5.18 -2.17 -8.99
C TRP A 25 3.79 -1.55 -9.05
N LEU A 26 3.47 -0.62 -8.16
CA LEU A 26 2.13 -0.01 -8.13
C LEU A 26 1.85 0.89 -9.33
N ARG A 27 2.88 1.51 -9.92
CA ARG A 27 2.74 2.25 -11.19
C ARG A 27 2.50 1.33 -12.37
N GLU A 28 3.03 0.12 -12.37
CA GLU A 28 2.68 -0.88 -13.39
C GLU A 28 1.28 -1.46 -13.12
N ALA A 29 0.94 -1.71 -11.85
CA ALA A 29 -0.34 -2.30 -11.47
C ALA A 29 -1.52 -1.43 -11.87
N ILE A 30 -1.48 -0.12 -11.60
CA ILE A 30 -2.62 0.78 -11.88
C ILE A 30 -2.96 0.88 -13.37
N LYS A 31 -1.99 0.67 -14.27
CA LYS A 31 -2.20 0.76 -15.73
C LYS A 31 -3.17 -0.30 -16.26
N THR A 32 -3.24 -1.45 -15.59
CA THR A 32 -4.06 -2.60 -16.02
C THR A 32 -5.03 -3.03 -14.92
N SER A 33 -5.26 -2.19 -13.91
CA SER A 33 -6.11 -2.55 -12.79
C SER A 33 -7.59 -2.53 -13.19
N PRO A 34 -8.38 -3.53 -12.74
CA PRO A 34 -9.84 -3.50 -12.94
C PRO A 34 -10.54 -2.43 -12.09
N LEU A 35 -9.85 -1.87 -11.09
CA LEU A 35 -10.34 -0.90 -10.12
C LEU A 35 -9.40 0.32 -10.07
N ASP A 36 -9.90 1.49 -9.69
CA ASP A 36 -9.01 2.59 -9.32
C ASP A 36 -8.36 2.29 -7.96
N LEU A 37 -7.15 2.81 -7.76
CA LEU A 37 -6.32 2.49 -6.62
C LEU A 37 -5.95 3.77 -5.86
N GLY A 38 -6.22 3.76 -4.55
CA GLY A 38 -5.80 4.82 -3.66
C GLY A 38 -4.64 4.38 -2.77
N ILE A 39 -3.58 5.19 -2.72
CA ILE A 39 -2.51 5.02 -1.73
C ILE A 39 -2.91 5.73 -0.44
N VAL A 40 -3.17 4.94 0.61
CA VAL A 40 -3.59 5.40 1.94
C VAL A 40 -2.39 5.87 2.74
N CYS A 41 -1.30 5.10 2.73
CA CYS A 41 -0.08 5.39 3.49
C CYS A 41 1.16 4.86 2.80
N GLY A 42 2.27 5.58 2.94
CA GLY A 42 3.61 5.16 2.52
C GLY A 42 4.50 5.04 3.75
N TYR A 43 5.48 5.93 3.90
CA TYR A 43 6.26 6.04 5.14
C TYR A 43 5.39 6.57 6.28
N ARG A 44 5.61 6.02 7.49
CA ARG A 44 5.07 6.54 8.75
C ARG A 44 6.20 7.09 9.60
N ASP A 45 6.07 8.35 10.03
CA ASP A 45 6.97 8.94 11.00
C ASP A 45 6.70 8.44 12.44
N VAL A 46 7.49 8.95 13.40
CA VAL A 46 7.36 8.57 14.81
C VAL A 46 5.99 8.91 15.41
N ASN A 47 5.41 10.06 15.08
CA ASN A 47 4.13 10.49 15.63
C ASN A 47 2.99 9.66 15.03
N GLU A 48 3.05 9.39 13.73
CA GLU A 48 2.08 8.56 13.02
C GLU A 48 2.12 7.12 13.54
N GLN A 49 3.31 6.53 13.72
CA GLN A 49 3.43 5.16 14.23
C GLN A 49 2.99 5.05 15.69
N MET A 50 3.38 6.00 16.54
CA MET A 50 2.94 6.02 17.95
C MET A 50 1.42 6.18 18.05
N THR A 51 0.81 6.98 17.16
CA THR A 51 -0.65 7.11 17.07
C THR A 51 -1.31 5.80 16.61
N ALA A 52 -0.75 5.14 15.60
CA ALA A 52 -1.24 3.84 15.13
C ALA A 52 -1.17 2.79 16.23
N TYR A 53 -0.07 2.76 16.99
CA TYR A 53 0.13 1.87 18.13
C TYR A 53 -0.88 2.15 19.25
N ALA A 54 -1.01 3.41 19.66
CA ALA A 54 -1.94 3.81 20.72
C ALA A 54 -3.41 3.52 20.38
N ASN A 55 -3.78 3.60 19.10
CA ASN A 55 -5.14 3.33 18.62
C ASN A 55 -5.39 1.85 18.27
N GLY A 56 -4.43 0.95 18.54
CA GLY A 56 -4.56 -0.48 18.23
C GLY A 56 -4.62 -0.79 16.73
N LYS A 57 -4.12 0.12 15.88
CA LYS A 57 -3.99 -0.06 14.42
C LYS A 57 -2.63 -0.62 14.01
N SER A 58 -1.71 -0.79 14.96
CA SER A 58 -0.43 -1.47 14.75
C SER A 58 0.06 -2.06 16.06
N ASP A 59 0.58 -3.28 16.03
CA ASP A 59 1.28 -3.88 17.18
C ASP A 59 2.77 -3.50 17.24
N ALA A 60 3.29 -2.84 16.19
CA ALA A 60 4.69 -2.46 16.07
C ALA A 60 4.95 -1.08 16.69
N ARG A 61 6.05 -0.94 17.42
CA ARG A 61 6.56 0.38 17.85
C ARG A 61 7.27 1.08 16.70
N TYR A 62 7.57 2.37 16.88
CA TYR A 62 8.39 3.09 15.90
C TYR A 62 9.75 2.42 15.69
N GLY A 63 10.09 2.18 14.43
CA GLY A 63 11.30 1.47 14.00
C GLY A 63 11.11 -0.03 13.81
N GLU A 64 9.98 -0.60 14.26
CA GLU A 64 9.65 -2.01 14.09
C GLU A 64 8.67 -2.23 12.92
N SER A 65 7.93 -1.19 12.50
CA SER A 65 7.05 -1.29 11.33
C SER A 65 7.84 -1.13 10.03
N PRO A 66 7.56 -1.94 8.99
CA PRO A 66 8.09 -1.73 7.64
C PRO A 66 7.78 -0.34 7.06
N HIS A 67 6.71 0.30 7.55
CA HIS A 67 6.39 1.70 7.21
C HIS A 67 7.41 2.71 7.73
N ASN A 68 8.18 2.38 8.78
CA ASN A 68 9.16 3.28 9.37
C ASN A 68 10.55 3.15 8.75
N PHE A 69 10.73 2.30 7.74
CA PHE A 69 12.06 2.06 7.18
C PHE A 69 12.65 3.32 6.53
N ILE A 70 13.90 3.61 6.90
CA ILE A 70 14.71 4.72 6.40
C ILE A 70 15.95 4.13 5.72
N TRP A 71 16.29 4.65 4.54
CA TRP A 71 17.57 4.37 3.87
C TRP A 71 18.47 5.59 3.95
N GLY A 72 19.53 5.52 4.76
CA GLY A 72 20.37 6.67 5.06
C GLY A 72 19.61 7.73 5.87
N ASP A 73 19.32 8.86 5.25
CA ASP A 73 18.58 9.99 5.83
C ASP A 73 17.17 10.18 5.23
N ARG A 74 16.70 9.23 4.40
CA ARG A 74 15.44 9.34 3.66
C ARG A 74 14.46 8.22 3.95
N ALA A 75 13.19 8.57 4.02
CA ALA A 75 12.08 7.63 4.00
C ALA A 75 12.20 6.67 2.81
N CYS A 76 12.12 5.37 3.08
CA CYS A 76 12.22 4.33 2.07
C CYS A 76 11.29 3.16 2.45
N SER A 77 10.04 3.47 2.79
CA SER A 77 9.08 2.51 3.37
C SER A 77 9.09 1.18 2.63
N LEU A 78 9.26 0.09 3.37
CA LEU A 78 9.19 -1.28 2.85
C LEU A 78 7.72 -1.78 2.79
N ALA A 79 6.77 -0.95 3.22
CA ALA A 79 5.35 -1.20 3.11
C ALA A 79 4.57 -0.03 2.49
N VAL A 80 3.33 -0.32 2.13
CA VAL A 80 2.38 0.60 1.53
C VAL A 80 0.96 0.15 1.86
N ASP A 81 0.10 1.10 2.22
CA ASP A 81 -1.32 0.83 2.41
C ASP A 81 -2.07 1.24 1.13
N VAL A 82 -2.79 0.30 0.52
CA VAL A 82 -3.50 0.46 -0.75
C VAL A 82 -4.93 -0.06 -0.60
N LEU A 83 -5.90 0.72 -1.05
CA LEU A 83 -7.31 0.32 -1.11
C LEU A 83 -7.91 0.63 -2.50
N PRO A 84 -8.97 -0.08 -2.90
CA PRO A 84 -9.78 0.33 -4.04
C PRO A 84 -10.33 1.73 -3.78
N TYR A 85 -10.29 2.58 -4.79
CA TYR A 85 -10.81 3.94 -4.71
C TYR A 85 -11.97 4.11 -5.67
N ASP A 86 -13.03 4.76 -5.21
CA ASP A 86 -14.13 5.18 -6.05
C ASP A 86 -14.03 6.68 -6.28
N ALA A 87 -13.65 7.06 -7.50
CA ALA A 87 -13.48 8.45 -7.89
C ALA A 87 -14.82 9.22 -7.96
N GLU A 88 -15.95 8.53 -8.14
CA GLU A 88 -17.27 9.15 -8.19
C GLU A 88 -17.73 9.57 -6.79
N THR A 89 -17.56 8.68 -5.80
CA THR A 89 -17.93 8.96 -4.41
C THR A 89 -16.80 9.57 -3.58
N GLN A 90 -15.59 9.64 -4.15
CA GLN A 90 -14.36 10.10 -3.50
C GLN A 90 -14.00 9.33 -2.23
N ASN A 91 -14.41 8.07 -2.12
CA ASN A 91 -14.20 7.21 -0.96
C ASN A 91 -13.46 5.91 -1.33
N TYR A 92 -12.96 5.20 -0.32
CA TYR A 92 -12.42 3.86 -0.53
C TYR A 92 -13.55 2.83 -0.56
N ASP A 93 -13.47 1.88 -1.51
CA ASP A 93 -14.36 0.73 -1.55
C ASP A 93 -13.70 -0.44 -0.81
N GLU A 94 -14.11 -0.66 0.43
CA GLU A 94 -13.65 -1.75 1.29
C GLU A 94 -14.56 -2.98 1.21
N SER A 95 -15.44 -3.07 0.21
CA SER A 95 -16.27 -4.26 0.02
C SER A 95 -15.40 -5.49 -0.23
N GLU A 96 -15.85 -6.64 0.27
CA GLU A 96 -15.13 -7.92 0.13
C GLU A 96 -14.80 -8.22 -1.34
N LYS A 97 -15.71 -7.89 -2.25
CA LYS A 97 -15.51 -8.03 -3.69
C LYS A 97 -14.35 -7.17 -4.19
N ALA A 98 -14.35 -5.87 -3.88
CA ALA A 98 -13.32 -4.95 -4.34
C ALA A 98 -11.94 -5.28 -3.73
N VAL A 99 -11.91 -5.65 -2.45
CA VAL A 99 -10.69 -6.10 -1.77
C VAL A 99 -10.12 -7.37 -2.40
N LYS A 100 -10.98 -8.33 -2.77
CA LYS A 100 -10.54 -9.55 -3.45
C LYS A 100 -9.97 -9.26 -4.84
N GLU A 101 -10.65 -8.43 -5.63
CA GLU A 101 -10.17 -8.03 -6.97
C GLU A 101 -8.85 -7.26 -6.89
N LEU A 102 -8.69 -6.39 -5.87
CA LEU A 102 -7.42 -5.72 -5.58
C LEU A 102 -6.32 -6.73 -5.26
N TYR A 103 -6.58 -7.67 -4.35
CA TYR A 103 -5.63 -8.71 -3.96
C TYR A 103 -5.14 -9.51 -5.17
N ASP A 104 -6.07 -10.08 -5.94
CA ASP A 104 -5.76 -10.91 -7.10
C ASP A 104 -4.88 -10.13 -8.10
N HIS A 105 -5.21 -8.86 -8.33
CA HIS A 105 -4.48 -7.99 -9.26
C HIS A 105 -3.09 -7.58 -8.76
N LEU A 106 -2.98 -7.21 -7.48
CA LEU A 106 -1.72 -6.80 -6.86
C LEU A 106 -0.74 -7.99 -6.79
N MET A 107 -1.21 -9.18 -6.41
CA MET A 107 -0.39 -10.40 -6.44
C MET A 107 0.09 -10.73 -7.86
N PHE A 108 -0.80 -10.71 -8.85
CA PHE A 108 -0.45 -10.96 -10.25
C PHE A 108 0.60 -9.98 -10.78
N THR A 109 0.42 -8.69 -10.49
CA THR A 109 1.35 -7.66 -10.96
C THR A 109 2.68 -7.68 -10.21
N ALA A 110 2.69 -8.09 -8.93
CA ALA A 110 3.92 -8.27 -8.14
C ALA A 110 4.77 -9.40 -8.75
N ASP A 111 4.16 -10.54 -9.06
CA ASP A 111 4.81 -11.66 -9.74
C ASP A 111 5.39 -11.24 -11.11
N ARG A 112 4.59 -10.54 -11.92
CA ARG A 112 5.03 -10.03 -13.23
C ARG A 112 6.25 -9.12 -13.19
N VAL A 113 6.42 -8.34 -12.12
CA VAL A 113 7.59 -7.46 -11.93
C VAL A 113 8.69 -8.10 -11.08
N GLY A 114 8.55 -9.39 -10.74
CA GLY A 114 9.51 -10.16 -9.95
C GLY A 114 9.66 -9.67 -8.50
N LEU A 115 8.61 -9.05 -7.93
CA LEU A 115 8.59 -8.54 -6.57
C LEU A 115 7.88 -9.53 -5.63
N ARG A 116 8.59 -10.02 -4.61
CA ARG A 116 7.96 -10.79 -3.53
C ARG A 116 7.32 -9.83 -2.54
N VAL A 117 6.05 -10.05 -2.25
CA VAL A 117 5.26 -9.23 -1.32
C VAL A 117 4.50 -10.12 -0.34
N SER A 118 4.16 -9.56 0.82
CA SER A 118 3.18 -10.11 1.76
C SER A 118 2.02 -9.14 1.90
N TRP A 119 0.82 -9.68 2.11
CA TRP A 119 -0.41 -8.92 2.30
C TRP A 119 -0.88 -9.03 3.75
N GLY A 120 -1.24 -7.90 4.36
CA GLY A 120 -1.68 -7.82 5.76
C GLY A 120 -3.02 -8.51 6.03
N GLY A 121 -3.83 -8.77 4.99
CA GLY A 121 -5.06 -9.57 5.13
C GLY A 121 -4.80 -11.04 5.50
N ASP A 122 -3.60 -11.55 5.20
CA ASP A 122 -3.16 -12.91 5.53
C ASP A 122 -2.54 -13.02 6.95
N PHE A 123 -2.40 -11.90 7.67
CA PHE A 123 -1.87 -11.92 9.03
C PHE A 123 -2.79 -12.69 9.99
N LYS A 124 -2.19 -13.49 10.88
CA LYS A 124 -2.93 -14.36 11.81
C LYS A 124 -3.66 -13.59 12.92
N ASN A 125 -3.13 -12.43 13.29
CA ASN A 125 -3.63 -11.62 14.40
C ASN A 125 -4.36 -10.37 13.86
N LEU A 126 -3.68 -9.22 13.89
CA LEU A 126 -4.20 -7.96 13.39
C LEU A 126 -4.26 -7.99 11.85
N LYS A 127 -5.39 -8.40 11.30
CA LYS A 127 -5.66 -8.33 9.86
C LYS A 127 -5.65 -6.88 9.41
N ASP A 128 -4.76 -6.57 8.49
CA ASP A 128 -4.56 -5.23 7.96
C ASP A 128 -4.79 -5.25 6.45
N ILE A 129 -6.05 -5.13 6.05
CA ILE A 129 -6.48 -5.27 4.65
C ILE A 129 -5.75 -4.31 3.69
N PRO A 130 -5.53 -3.02 4.04
CA PRO A 130 -4.78 -2.12 3.19
C PRO A 130 -3.30 -2.51 3.00
N HIS A 131 -2.69 -3.22 3.95
CA HIS A 131 -1.24 -3.31 4.09
C HIS A 131 -0.59 -4.29 3.12
N TRP A 132 0.46 -3.82 2.45
CA TRP A 132 1.36 -4.63 1.62
C TRP A 132 2.81 -4.32 1.96
N GLU A 133 3.64 -5.35 2.08
CA GLU A 133 5.08 -5.19 2.37
C GLU A 133 5.95 -6.03 1.44
N ILE A 134 7.15 -5.54 1.14
CA ILE A 134 8.12 -6.29 0.35
C ILE A 134 8.89 -7.29 1.23
N ILE A 135 9.03 -8.51 0.72
CA ILE A 135 9.83 -9.55 1.36
C ILE A 135 11.25 -9.48 0.79
N ILE A 136 12.16 -8.94 1.60
CA ILE A 136 13.60 -8.88 1.30
C ILE A 136 14.29 -10.23 1.58
#